data_AF-A0A352VHB7-F1
#
_entry.id   AF-A0A352VHB7-F1
#
_cell.length_a   1.000
_cell.length_b   1.000
_cell.length_c   1.000
_cell.angle_alpha   90.00
_cell.angle_beta   90.00
_cell.angle_gamma   90.00
#
_symmetry.space_group_name_H-M   'P 1'
#
loop_
_entity.id
_entity.type
_entity.pdbx_description
1 polymer ?
#
loop_
_entity_poly.entity_id
_entity_poly.type
_entity_poly.pdbx_seq_one_letter_code
_entity_poly.pdbx_strand_id
1 'polypeptide(L)' 'IVPELRPLLAGWQQADSIVVNPHKWLFTPVDCSVLYCRRPERLVRAFSIVPEYLS' A
#
# COMPACT_ATOMS: atom_id res chain seq x y z
N ILE A 1 -16.41 -4.83 7.72
CA ILE A 1 -16.17 -5.50 6.41
C ILE A 1 -17.53 -5.63 5.73
N VAL A 2 -17.62 -5.39 4.42
CA VAL A 2 -18.85 -5.54 3.61
C VAL A 2 -18.68 -6.78 2.72
N PRO A 3 -19.07 -8.00 3.18
CA PRO A 3 -18.76 -9.25 2.49
C PRO A 3 -19.33 -9.32 1.06
N GLU A 4 -20.46 -8.68 0.82
CA GLU A 4 -21.19 -8.68 -0.46
C GLU A 4 -20.38 -8.01 -1.58
N LEU A 5 -19.48 -7.08 -1.23
CA LEU A 5 -18.62 -6.39 -2.18
C LEU A 5 -17.27 -7.10 -2.42
N ARG A 6 -16.96 -8.15 -1.66
CA ARG A 6 -15.70 -8.91 -1.80
C ARG A 6 -15.45 -9.43 -3.22
N PRO A 7 -16.45 -9.87 -4.01
CA PRO A 7 -16.24 -10.27 -5.40
C PRO A 7 -15.65 -9.17 -6.29
N LEU A 8 -15.89 -7.89 -5.99
CA LEU A 8 -15.30 -6.75 -6.74
C LEU A 8 -13.77 -6.67 -6.58
N LEU A 9 -13.23 -7.32 -5.54
CA LEU A 9 -11.80 -7.38 -5.24
C LEU A 9 -11.17 -8.71 -5.68
N ALA A 10 -11.86 -9.49 -6.54
CA ALA A 10 -11.31 -10.72 -7.07
C ALA A 10 -9.97 -10.46 -7.79
N GLY A 11 -8.96 -11.27 -7.47
CA GLY A 11 -7.61 -11.13 -8.04
C GLY A 11 -6.65 -10.22 -7.27
N TRP A 12 -7.15 -9.43 -6.30
CA TRP A 12 -6.28 -8.58 -5.45
C TRP A 12 -5.22 -9.39 -4.69
N GLN A 13 -5.51 -10.65 -4.39
CA GLN A 13 -4.58 -11.58 -3.74
C GLN A 13 -3.34 -11.88 -4.59
N GLN A 14 -3.34 -11.55 -5.88
CA GLN A 14 -2.20 -11.75 -6.77
C GLN A 14 -1.36 -10.47 -6.92
N ALA A 15 -1.91 -9.29 -6.59
CA ALA A 15 -1.23 -8.00 -6.72
C ALA A 15 0.00 -7.88 -5.79
N ASP A 16 1.12 -7.36 -6.32
CA ASP A 16 2.33 -7.13 -5.53
C ASP A 16 2.18 -5.95 -4.54
N SER A 17 1.30 -5.00 -4.85
CA SER A 17 0.93 -3.88 -3.99
C SER A 17 -0.50 -3.40 -4.24
N ILE A 18 -1.09 -2.77 -3.22
CA ILE A 18 -2.43 -2.19 -3.23
C ILE A 18 -2.35 -0.83 -2.55
N VAL A 19 -3.00 0.19 -3.14
CA VAL A 19 -3.17 1.51 -2.53
C VAL A 19 -4.65 1.77 -2.27
N VAL A 20 -4.97 2.21 -1.07
CA VAL A 20 -6.31 2.68 -0.69
C VAL A 20 -6.18 4.10 -0.15
N ASN A 21 -7.15 4.95 -0.47
CA ASN A 21 -7.22 6.32 0.04
C ASN A 21 -8.41 6.43 1.00
N PRO A 22 -8.23 6.20 2.31
CA PRO A 22 -9.32 6.30 3.27
C PRO A 22 -10.05 7.65 3.24
N HIS A 23 -9.38 8.74 2.86
CA HIS A 23 -10.01 10.06 2.79
C HIS A 23 -11.05 10.19 1.67
N LYS A 24 -11.13 9.21 0.75
CA LYS A 24 -12.17 9.19 -0.29
C LYS A 24 -13.50 8.62 0.22
N TRP A 25 -13.46 7.54 1.00
CA TRP A 25 -14.68 6.76 1.33
C TRP A 25 -14.78 6.29 2.79
N LEU A 26 -13.75 6.48 3.61
CA LEU A 26 -13.67 6.01 4.99
C LEU A 26 -13.60 7.17 6.01
N PHE A 27 -14.04 8.37 5.61
CA PHE A 27 -14.18 9.54 6.50
C PHE A 27 -12.92 9.96 7.26
N THR A 28 -11.73 9.64 6.76
CA THR A 28 -10.49 10.21 7.30
C THR A 28 -10.26 11.61 6.73
N PRO A 29 -9.67 12.56 7.49
CA PRO A 29 -9.27 13.85 6.93
C PRO A 29 -8.31 13.69 5.75
N VAL A 30 -8.37 14.64 4.81
CA VAL A 30 -7.36 14.80 3.76
C VAL A 30 -6.08 15.35 4.41
N ASP A 31 -4.87 14.82 4.16
CA ASP A 31 -4.47 13.73 3.26
C ASP A 31 -4.18 12.41 4.01
N CYS A 32 -4.68 11.28 3.49
CA CYS A 32 -4.39 9.94 4.02
C CYS A 32 -4.40 8.86 2.92
N SER A 33 -3.25 8.22 2.67
CA SER A 33 -3.13 7.10 1.73
C SER A 33 -2.46 5.92 2.43
N VAL A 34 -2.93 4.71 2.15
CA VAL A 34 -2.43 3.47 2.74
C VAL A 34 -1.90 2.58 1.63
N LEU A 35 -0.62 2.22 1.72
CA LEU A 35 0.06 1.29 0.82
C LEU A 35 0.23 -0.05 1.52
N TYR A 36 -0.36 -1.10 0.95
CA TYR A 36 -0.05 -2.49 1.26
C TYR A 36 0.92 -3.02 0.21
N CYS A 37 2.04 -3.59 0.63
CA CYS A 37 3.01 -4.20 -0.27
C CYS A 37 3.37 -5.60 0.21
N ARG A 38 3.39 -6.57 -0.71
CA ARG A 38 3.74 -7.96 -0.41
C ARG A 38 5.21 -8.13 -0.03
N ARG A 39 6.08 -7.26 -0.55
CA ARG A 39 7.53 -7.34 -0.44
C ARG A 39 8.10 -5.99 -0.01
N PRO A 40 7.89 -5.57 1.26
CA PRO A 40 8.32 -4.26 1.74
C PRO A 40 9.84 -4.05 1.62
N GLU A 41 10.65 -5.10 1.65
CA GLU A 41 12.09 -5.04 1.43
C GLU A 41 12.49 -4.54 0.04
N ARG A 42 11.62 -4.69 -0.97
CA ARG A 42 11.85 -4.10 -2.30
C ARG A 42 11.64 -2.59 -2.28
N LEU A 43 10.65 -2.11 -1.54
CA LEU A 43 10.44 -0.68 -1.34
C LEU A 43 11.62 -0.08 -0.59
N VAL A 44 12.03 -0.68 0.52
CA VAL A 44 13.20 -0.22 1.28
C VAL A 44 14.43 -0.16 0.39
N ARG A 45 14.75 -1.22 -0.36
CA ARG A 45 15.91 -1.19 -1.27
C ARG A 45 15.81 -0.13 -2.36
N ALA A 46 14.65 0.03 -2.98
CA ALA A 46 14.46 1.02 -4.05
C ALA A 46 14.57 2.46 -3.54
N PHE A 47 14.17 2.72 -2.29
CA PHE A 47 14.16 4.06 -1.68
C PHE A 47 15.27 4.31 -0.66
N SER A 48 16.14 3.34 -0.42
CA SER A 48 17.33 3.53 0.42
C SER A 48 18.43 4.14 -0.42
N ILE A 49 18.80 5.37 -0.07
CA ILE A 49 20.09 5.93 -0.44
C ILE A 49 20.95 5.74 0.80
N VAL A 50 21.81 4.72 0.81
CA VAL A 50 22.86 4.61 1.82
C VAL A 50 24.03 5.43 1.29
N PRO A 51 24.33 6.60 1.90
CA PRO A 51 25.49 7.36 1.48
C PRO A 51 26.76 6.57 1.79
N GLU A 52 27.70 6.52 0.85
CA GLU A 52 28.96 5.75 0.98
C GLU A 52 29.79 6.16 2.21
N TYR A 53 29.60 7.37 2.74
CA TYR A 53 30.30 7.87 3.93
C TYR A 53 29.76 7.34 5.28
N LEU A 54 28.68 6.55 5.26
CA LEU A 54 28.11 5.86 6.44
C LEU A 54 28.33 4.33 6.40
N SER A 55 29.09 3.83 5.43
CA SER A 55 29.43 2.40 5.28
C SER A 55 30.55 1.97 6.22
#